data_AF-A0A835JXN6-F1
#
_entry.id   AF-A0A835JXN6-F1
#
_cell.length_a   1.000
_cell.length_b   1.000
_cell.length_c   1.000
_cell.angle_alpha   90.00
_cell.angle_beta   90.00
_cell.angle_gamma   90.00
#
_symmetry.space_group_name_H-M   'P 1'
#
loop_
_entity.id
_entity.type
_entity.pdbx_description
1 polymer ?
#
loop_
_entity_poly.entity_id
_entity_poly.type
_entity_poly.pdbx_seq_one_letter_code
_entity_poly.pdbx_strand_id
1 'polypeptide(L)'
;MSRIPTEIIHDILLQLPVNGSANGLVFLRPSETNIAVYNLSTRECKKCYVADIEIPRRDLTTGYVHYGFGYDSDGDDYKVVRTEQLVKEGGGGGVFGYEYEAKVYSLQNDKVEEH
;
A
#
# COMPACT_ATOMS: atom_id res chain seq x y z
N MET A 1 -10.69 -15.28 -13.01
CA MET A 1 -9.25 -14.93 -12.90
C MET A 1 -8.60 -15.12 -14.26
N SER A 2 -7.91 -14.10 -14.79
CA SER A 2 -7.21 -14.16 -16.08
C SER A 2 -5.70 -14.25 -15.85
N ARG A 3 -5.02 -15.16 -16.57
CA ARG A 3 -3.57 -15.25 -16.55
C ARG A 3 -2.97 -14.06 -17.28
N ILE A 4 -2.01 -13.38 -16.64
CA ILE A 4 -1.27 -12.29 -17.26
C ILE A 4 -0.10 -12.91 -18.06
N PRO A 5 0.05 -12.58 -19.36
CA PRO A 5 1.18 -13.03 -20.19
C PRO A 5 2.55 -12.70 -19.59
N THR A 6 3.53 -13.56 -19.83
CA THR A 6 4.86 -13.50 -19.19
C THR A 6 5.64 -12.23 -19.52
N GLU A 7 5.40 -11.67 -20.70
CA GLU A 7 6.01 -10.42 -21.17
C GLU A 7 5.51 -9.23 -20.33
N ILE A 8 4.25 -9.28 -19.90
CA ILE A 8 3.63 -8.27 -19.04
C ILE A 8 4.14 -8.39 -17.60
N ILE A 9 4.54 -9.58 -17.13
CA ILE A 9 5.13 -9.75 -15.78
C ILE A 9 6.48 -9.02 -15.70
N HIS A 10 7.31 -9.17 -16.73
CA HIS A 10 8.57 -8.45 -16.83
C HIS A 10 8.34 -6.94 -16.85
N ASP A 11 7.37 -6.45 -17.64
CA ASP A 11 7.04 -5.03 -17.67
C ASP A 11 6.46 -4.52 -16.34
N ILE A 12 5.60 -5.29 -15.66
CA ILE A 12 5.03 -4.91 -14.36
C ILE A 12 6.13 -4.80 -13.29
N LEU A 13 7.05 -5.77 -13.21
CA LEU A 13 8.12 -5.78 -12.21
C LEU A 13 9.22 -4.75 -12.51
N LEU A 14 9.39 -4.34 -13.77
CA LEU A 14 10.34 -3.31 -14.16
C LEU A 14 9.77 -1.88 -14.08
N GLN A 15 8.44 -1.72 -14.17
CA GLN A 15 7.80 -0.40 -14.18
C GLN A 15 7.15 -0.01 -12.85
N LEU A 16 6.79 -0.98 -11.99
CA LEU A 16 6.20 -0.69 -10.69
C LEU A 16 7.19 -0.92 -9.54
N PRO A 17 7.30 0.02 -8.59
CA PRO A 17 8.14 -0.18 -7.42
C PRO A 17 7.64 -1.37 -6.61
N VAL A 18 8.53 -2.34 -6.38
CA VAL A 18 8.32 -3.41 -5.39
C VAL A 18 8.47 -2.78 -4.01
N ASN A 19 7.38 -2.78 -3.23
CA ASN A 19 7.34 -2.16 -1.90
C ASN A 19 7.47 -3.20 -0.78
N GLY A 20 7.46 -4.49 -1.11
CA GLY A 20 7.68 -5.58 -0.16
C GLY A 20 7.45 -6.94 -0.78
N SER A 21 7.82 -8.00 -0.04
CA SER A 21 7.56 -9.38 -0.43
C SER A 21 7.43 -10.29 0.79
N ALA A 22 6.54 -11.27 0.74
CA ALA A 22 6.36 -12.28 1.79
C ALA A 22 5.92 -13.60 1.16
N ASN A 23 6.55 -14.71 1.53
CA ASN A 23 6.15 -16.07 1.11
C ASN A 23 5.97 -16.26 -0.42
N GLY A 24 6.83 -15.62 -1.22
CA GLY A 24 6.75 -15.68 -2.70
C GLY A 24 5.69 -14.76 -3.33
N LEU A 25 4.96 -14.00 -2.52
CA LEU A 25 4.11 -12.90 -2.96
C LEU A 25 4.90 -11.59 -2.99
N VAL A 26 4.64 -10.77 -4.01
CA VAL A 26 5.25 -9.46 -4.22
C VAL A 26 4.19 -8.39 -4.09
N PHE A 27 4.44 -7.38 -3.25
CA PHE A 27 3.57 -6.24 -3.08
C PHE A 27 4.00 -5.10 -4.01
N LEU A 28 3.05 -4.67 -4.83
CA LEU A 28 3.22 -3.68 -5.89
C LEU A 28 2.32 -2.49 -5.59
N ARG A 29 2.84 -1.29 -5.87
CA ARG A 29 2.11 -0.04 -5.69
C ARG A 29 2.02 0.75 -7.02
N PRO A 30 1.02 0.45 -7.86
CA PRO A 30 0.72 1.24 -9.05
C PRO A 30 0.46 2.73 -8.79
N SER A 31 -0.22 3.07 -7.69
CA SER A 31 -0.48 4.45 -7.27
C SER A 31 -0.62 4.54 -5.75
N GLU A 32 -0.87 5.73 -5.21
CA GLU A 32 -1.00 5.92 -3.75
C GLU A 32 -2.13 5.10 -3.13
N THR A 33 -3.23 4.85 -3.83
CA THR A 33 -4.40 4.09 -3.34
C THR A 33 -4.62 2.75 -4.02
N ASN A 34 -4.03 2.55 -5.21
CA ASN A 34 -4.11 1.29 -5.93
C ASN A 34 -2.89 0.45 -5.59
N ILE A 35 -3.15 -0.71 -4.99
CA ILE A 35 -2.13 -1.68 -4.61
C ILE A 35 -2.42 -3.02 -5.29
N ALA A 36 -1.40 -3.86 -5.40
CA ALA A 36 -1.57 -5.20 -5.93
C ALA A 36 -0.62 -6.18 -5.25
N VAL A 37 -1.08 -7.41 -5.09
CA VAL A 37 -0.24 -8.53 -4.64
C VAL A 37 -0.11 -9.52 -5.78
N TYR A 38 1.12 -9.82 -6.13
CA TYR A 38 1.46 -10.70 -7.24
C TYR A 38 2.11 -11.99 -6.74
N ASN A 39 1.54 -13.13 -7.14
CA ASN A 39 2.13 -14.43 -6.86
C ASN A 39 3.06 -14.82 -8.00
N LEU A 40 4.37 -14.86 -7.73
CA LEU A 40 5.37 -15.19 -8.75
C LEU A 40 5.25 -16.65 -9.24
N SER A 41 4.79 -17.56 -8.38
CA SER A 41 4.67 -18.99 -8.70
C SER A 41 3.43 -19.30 -9.54
N THR A 42 2.28 -18.73 -9.20
CA THR A 42 1.01 -18.98 -9.93
C THR A 42 0.78 -17.98 -11.07
N ARG A 43 1.52 -16.87 -11.05
CA ARG A 43 1.39 -15.73 -11.97
C ARG A 43 0.07 -14.98 -11.85
N GLU A 44 -0.56 -15.07 -10.70
CA GLU A 44 -1.83 -14.40 -10.42
C GLU A 44 -1.61 -13.07 -9.71
N CYS A 45 -2.50 -12.12 -9.99
CA CYS A 45 -2.46 -10.78 -9.42
C CYS A 45 -3.80 -10.50 -8.74
N LYS A 46 -3.75 -10.18 -7.45
CA LYS A 46 -4.88 -9.63 -6.70
C LYS A 46 -4.72 -8.12 -6.63
N LYS A 47 -5.64 -7.39 -7.27
CA LYS A 47 -5.71 -5.93 -7.19
C LYS A 47 -6.56 -5.54 -5.98
N CYS A 48 -6.07 -4.59 -5.22
CA CYS A 48 -6.70 -4.11 -4.00
C CYS A 48 -6.72 -2.57 -4.01
N TYR A 49 -7.70 -2.01 -3.32
CA TYR A 49 -7.82 -0.57 -3.13
C TYR A 49 -7.78 -0.27 -1.64
N VAL A 50 -6.96 0.70 -1.25
CA VAL A 50 -6.92 1.23 0.10
C VAL A 50 -7.42 2.66 0.06
N ALA A 51 -8.36 2.98 0.95
CA ALA A 51 -8.97 4.31 1.02
C ALA A 51 -7.94 5.34 1.49
N ASP A 52 -8.07 6.57 1.01
CA ASP A 52 -7.29 7.72 1.51
C ASP A 52 -7.48 7.95 3.01
N ILE A 53 -6.42 8.43 3.68
CA ILE A 53 -6.55 8.85 5.07
C ILE A 53 -7.22 10.23 5.07
N GLU A 54 -8.29 10.35 5.85
CA GLU A 54 -8.93 11.66 6.05
C GLU A 54 -8.01 12.55 6.88
N ILE A 55 -7.60 13.68 6.31
CA ILE A 55 -6.74 14.63 7.02
C ILE A 55 -7.56 15.22 8.18
N PRO A 56 -7.17 14.98 9.45
CA PRO A 56 -8.03 15.27 10.59
C PRO A 56 -8.11 16.77 10.91
N ARG A 57 -7.20 17.59 10.38
CA ARG A 57 -7.11 19.03 10.67
C ARG A 57 -6.71 19.85 9.45
N ARG A 58 -7.16 21.11 9.43
CA ARG A 58 -6.91 22.05 8.32
C ARG A 58 -5.47 22.59 8.26
N ASP A 59 -4.70 22.47 9.32
CA ASP A 59 -3.28 22.87 9.38
C ASP A 59 -2.32 21.74 8.96
N LEU A 60 -2.86 20.60 8.53
CA LEU A 60 -2.11 19.45 8.05
C LEU A 60 -2.29 19.29 6.54
N THR A 61 -1.22 18.92 5.84
CA THR A 61 -1.23 18.53 4.44
C THR A 61 -0.57 17.15 4.27
N THR A 62 -0.98 16.39 3.26
CA THR A 62 -0.40 15.06 3.00
C THR A 62 1.05 15.20 2.51
N GLY A 63 1.96 14.52 3.20
CA GLY A 63 3.37 14.37 2.83
C GLY A 63 3.62 13.04 2.14
N TYR A 64 4.63 12.29 2.58
CA TYR A 64 4.94 10.99 1.99
C TYR A 64 3.98 9.88 2.43
N VAL A 65 3.58 9.05 1.47
CA VAL A 65 2.84 7.80 1.71
C VAL A 65 3.79 6.60 1.60
N HIS A 66 3.85 5.82 2.67
CA HIS A 66 4.64 4.60 2.77
C HIS A 66 3.76 3.37 2.91
N TYR A 67 4.26 2.23 2.44
CA TYR A 67 3.60 0.95 2.55
C TYR A 67 4.53 -0.11 3.13
N GLY A 68 3.96 -0.98 3.95
CA GLY A 68 4.55 -2.24 4.39
C GLY A 68 3.65 -3.41 4.02
N PHE A 69 4.25 -4.57 3.77
CA PHE A 69 3.54 -5.81 3.46
C PHE A 69 4.11 -6.96 4.29
N GLY A 70 3.23 -7.75 4.90
CA GLY A 70 3.64 -8.86 5.76
C GLY A 70 2.58 -9.93 5.89
N TYR A 71 2.98 -11.05 6.49
CA TYR A 71 2.11 -12.17 6.82
C TYR A 71 1.91 -12.23 8.34
N ASP A 72 0.66 -12.20 8.77
CA ASP A 72 0.23 -12.43 10.14
C ASP A 72 -0.07 -13.93 10.30
N SER A 73 0.83 -14.64 10.97
CA SER A 73 0.71 -16.09 11.18
C SER A 73 -0.41 -16.48 12.13
N ASP A 74 -0.78 -15.59 13.07
CA ASP A 74 -1.82 -15.90 14.05
C ASP A 74 -3.22 -15.80 13.42
N GLY A 75 -3.39 -14.83 12.50
CA GLY A 75 -4.62 -14.62 11.74
C GLY A 75 -4.72 -15.34 10.40
N ASP A 76 -3.64 -16.00 9.95
CA ASP A 76 -3.46 -16.56 8.61
C ASP A 76 -3.88 -15.56 7.50
N ASP A 77 -3.31 -14.36 7.57
CA ASP A 77 -3.68 -13.24 6.71
C ASP A 77 -2.45 -12.47 6.24
N TYR A 78 -2.49 -12.03 4.99
CA TYR A 78 -1.52 -11.06 4.52
C TYR A 78 -2.05 -9.66 4.79
N LYS A 79 -1.23 -8.84 5.44
CA LYS A 79 -1.62 -7.49 5.82
C LYS A 79 -0.78 -6.46 5.10
N VAL A 80 -1.44 -5.35 4.79
CA VAL A 80 -0.80 -4.15 4.28
C VAL A 80 -0.87 -3.08 5.35
N VAL A 81 0.26 -2.46 5.66
CA VAL A 81 0.30 -1.27 6.50
C VAL A 81 0.49 -0.08 5.58
N ARG A 82 -0.40 0.91 5.67
CA ARG A 82 -0.19 2.21 5.04
C ARG A 82 0.17 3.21 6.12
N THR A 83 1.23 3.97 5.89
CA THR A 83 1.62 5.07 6.76
C THR A 83 1.62 6.35 5.96
N GLU A 84 0.85 7.35 6.40
CA GLU A 84 0.92 8.69 5.85
C GLU A 84 1.66 9.63 6.78
N GLN A 85 2.59 10.38 6.21
CA GLN A 85 3.15 11.55 6.86
C GLN A 85 2.19 12.72 6.65
N LEU A 86 1.83 13.40 7.73
CA LEU A 86 1.06 14.62 7.71
C LEU A 86 2.00 15.78 8.05
N VAL A 87 2.14 16.72 7.14
CA VAL A 87 3.02 17.89 7.27
C VAL A 87 2.24 19.02 7.91
N LYS A 88 2.75 19.54 9.02
CA LYS A 88 2.15 20.71 9.67
C LYS A 88 2.69 21.98 9.04
N GLU A 89 1.84 22.67 8.30
CA GLU A 89 2.15 23.99 7.75
C GLU A 89 1.91 25.06 8.80
N GLY A 90 2.71 26.12 8.76
CA GLY A 90 2.43 27.32 9.55
C GLY A 90 2.44 28.57 8.69
N GLY A 91 1.92 29.65 9.27
CA GLY A 91 1.49 30.86 8.54
C GLY A 91 2.55 31.63 7.75
N GLY A 92 3.81 31.16 7.73
CA GLY A 92 4.91 31.72 6.93
C GLY A 92 5.41 30.82 5.79
N GLY A 93 4.71 29.73 5.46
CA GLY A 93 5.12 28.79 4.41
C GLY A 93 6.24 27.82 4.82
N GLY A 94 6.55 27.75 6.12
CA GLY A 94 7.49 26.78 6.69
C GLY A 94 6.81 25.51 7.18
N VAL A 95 7.57 24.41 7.22
CA VAL A 95 7.16 23.14 7.87
C VAL A 95 7.47 23.23 9.37
N PHE A 96 6.46 23.05 10.22
CA PHE A 96 6.57 23.17 11.68
C PHE A 96 6.59 21.83 12.40
N GLY A 97 6.31 20.73 11.70
CA GLY A 97 6.34 19.40 12.27
C GLY A 97 5.79 18.36 11.32
N TYR A 98 5.92 17.11 11.73
CA TYR A 98 5.36 15.95 11.05
C TYR A 98 4.54 15.14 12.06
N GLU A 99 3.33 14.79 11.67
CA GLU A 99 2.53 13.76 12.32
C GLU A 99 2.51 12.53 11.40
N TYR A 100 2.23 11.35 11.96
CA TYR A 100 2.13 10.12 11.18
C TYR A 100 0.86 9.39 11.56
N GLU A 101 0.13 8.95 10.55
CA GLU A 101 -1.03 8.08 10.72
C GLU A 101 -0.76 6.74 10.04
N ALA A 102 -1.08 5.65 10.74
CA ALA A 102 -0.90 4.30 10.23
C ALA A 102 -2.23 3.56 10.23
N LYS A 103 -2.53 2.88 9.13
CA LYS A 103 -3.70 2.02 8.97
C LYS A 103 -3.27 0.62 8.54
N VAL A 104 -3.92 -0.38 9.10
CA VAL A 104 -3.66 -1.79 8.78
C VAL A 104 -4.84 -2.37 8.04
N TYR A 105 -4.53 -3.06 6.95
CA TYR A 105 -5.50 -3.57 6.01
C TYR A 105 -5.35 -5.07 5.87
N SER A 106 -6.45 -5.81 6.08
CA SER A 106 -6.52 -7.25 5.81
C SER A 106 -6.69 -7.52 4.31
N LEU A 107 -6.05 -8.59 3.82
CA LEU A 107 -6.22 -9.07 2.44
C LEU A 107 -7.02 -10.37 2.35
N GLN A 108 -7.52 -10.89 3.46
CA GLN A 108 -8.27 -12.15 3.51
C GLN A 108 -9.58 -12.07 2.72
N ASN A 109 -10.20 -10.89 2.67
CA ASN A 109 -11.43 -10.64 1.92
C ASN A 109 -11.16 -10.03 0.53
N ASP A 110 -12.11 -10.16 -0.40
CA ASP A 110 -12.08 -9.47 -1.71
C ASP A 110 -12.23 -7.94 -1.56
N LYS A 111 -12.63 -7.50 -0.37
CA LYS A 111 -12.60 -6.11 0.06
C LYS A 111 -11.48 -5.95 1.08
N VAL A 112 -10.75 -4.86 0.94
CA VAL A 112 -9.77 -4.46 1.93
C VAL A 112 -10.53 -3.88 3.13
N GLU A 113 -10.32 -4.46 4.31
CA GLU A 113 -10.93 -4.00 5.57
C GLU A 113 -9.87 -3.35 6.45
N GLU A 114 -10.19 -2.16 6.96
CA GLU A 114 -9.36 -1.41 7.90
C GLU A 114 -9.59 -1.94 9.33
N HIS A 115 -8.52 -2.24 10.05
CA HIS A 115 -8.53 -2.68 11.45
C HIS A 115 -8.10 -1.57 12.40
#